data_AF-A0A1C0VVI0-F1
#
_entry.id   AF-A0A1C0VVI0-F1
#
_cell.length_a   1.000
_cell.length_b   1.000
_cell.length_c   1.000
_cell.angle_alpha   90.00
_cell.angle_beta   90.00
_cell.angle_gamma   90.00
#
_symmetry.space_group_name_H-M   'P 1'
#
loop_
_entity.id
_entity.type
_entity.pdbx_description
1 polymer ?
#
loop_
_entity_poly.entity_id
_entity_poly.type
_entity_poly.pdbx_seq_one_letter_code
_entity_poly.pdbx_strand_id
1 'polypeptide(L)'
;MDETRAQAYLSLIQQLLSCPNGEEPQILQDNLELVDAEFLQVCQMIADNLAGEGQENAANFLRNLASQLGQFLGMNDDKNGDNSEAENPREYLEFILELLQKEESYGGLAAVYPILRQRQHLLNRRFSDILQQVAENLIADKDSETIAFIVALIENLSIHISDFPLGKRANNIEIAIAGYQIVLSHQETGSEKWAQTQNNLGNAYYSKITGNRGENIDTAINCYKEAL
;
A
#
# COMPACT_ATOMS: atom_id res chain seq x y z
N MET A 1 -3.77 -30.80 4.50
CA MET A 1 -2.69 -30.00 3.92
C MET A 1 -2.04 -30.85 2.84
N ASP A 2 -2.04 -30.39 1.60
CA ASP A 2 -1.31 -31.05 0.52
C ASP A 2 0.20 -30.85 0.77
N GLU A 3 0.97 -31.93 0.78
CA GLU A 3 2.40 -31.94 1.10
C GLU A 3 3.20 -31.02 0.15
N THR A 4 2.71 -30.85 -1.08
CA THR A 4 3.27 -29.92 -2.07
C THR A 4 3.02 -28.45 -1.73
N ARG A 5 1.84 -28.13 -1.17
CA ARG A 5 1.46 -26.75 -0.81
C ARG A 5 2.23 -26.27 0.42
N ALA A 6 2.41 -27.14 1.40
CA ALA A 6 3.26 -26.85 2.57
C ALA A 6 4.70 -26.52 2.14
N GLN A 7 5.27 -27.29 1.21
CA GLN A 7 6.61 -27.02 0.69
C GLN A 7 6.70 -25.69 -0.06
N ALA A 8 5.65 -25.32 -0.80
CA ALA A 8 5.58 -24.03 -1.49
C ALA A 8 5.57 -22.86 -0.50
N TYR A 9 4.82 -22.96 0.60
CA TYR A 9 4.85 -21.96 1.68
C TYR A 9 6.24 -21.81 2.30
N LEU A 10 6.90 -22.92 2.61
CA LEU A 10 8.26 -22.90 3.15
C LEU A 10 9.24 -22.22 2.19
N SER A 11 9.13 -22.53 0.90
CA SER A 11 9.98 -21.93 -0.14
C SER A 11 9.74 -20.42 -0.24
N LEU A 12 8.48 -19.97 -0.22
CA LEU A 12 8.14 -18.55 -0.25
C LEU A 12 8.66 -17.82 0.99
N ILE A 13 8.46 -18.38 2.19
CA ILE A 13 8.98 -17.80 3.44
C ILE A 13 10.50 -17.68 3.39
N GLN A 14 11.20 -18.71 2.89
CA GLN A 14 12.64 -18.66 2.75
C GLN A 14 13.10 -17.56 1.78
N GLN A 15 12.41 -17.41 0.63
CA GLN A 15 12.71 -16.33 -0.31
C GLN A 15 12.52 -14.95 0.32
N LEU A 16 11.42 -14.74 1.04
CA LEU A 16 11.13 -13.46 1.72
C LEU A 16 12.14 -13.14 2.84
N LEU A 17 12.67 -14.15 3.53
CA LEU A 17 13.67 -13.95 4.58
C LEU A 17 15.08 -13.69 4.04
N SER A 18 15.38 -14.15 2.81
CA SER A 18 16.72 -14.07 2.23
C SER A 18 16.86 -13.05 1.11
N CYS A 19 15.77 -12.44 0.66
CA CYS A 19 15.81 -11.47 -0.42
C CYS A 19 16.46 -10.14 0.04
N PRO A 20 17.03 -9.37 -0.89
CA PRO A 20 17.39 -7.98 -0.64
C PRO A 20 16.18 -7.16 -0.15
N ASN A 21 16.45 -6.18 0.70
CA ASN A 21 15.42 -5.23 1.13
C ASN A 21 14.81 -4.52 -0.09
N GLY A 22 13.49 -4.52 -0.17
CA GLY A 22 12.72 -3.91 -1.26
C GLY A 22 12.25 -4.89 -2.33
N GLU A 23 12.73 -6.15 -2.33
CA GLU A 23 12.28 -7.19 -3.27
C GLU A 23 11.11 -8.04 -2.76
N GLU A 24 10.81 -7.98 -1.46
CA GLU A 24 9.66 -8.65 -0.84
C GLU A 24 8.33 -8.41 -1.59
N PRO A 25 8.02 -7.20 -2.10
CA PRO A 25 6.74 -6.93 -2.73
C PRO A 25 6.61 -7.69 -4.05
N GLN A 26 7.72 -7.80 -4.80
CA GLN A 26 7.75 -8.57 -6.04
C GLN A 26 7.61 -10.06 -5.75
N ILE A 27 8.31 -10.56 -4.74
CA ILE A 27 8.25 -11.98 -4.35
C ILE A 27 6.84 -12.36 -3.90
N LEU A 28 6.19 -11.50 -3.09
CA LEU A 28 4.80 -11.69 -2.72
C LEU A 28 3.90 -11.68 -3.95
N GLN A 29 4.08 -10.71 -4.86
CA GLN A 29 3.30 -10.61 -6.10
C GLN A 29 3.40 -11.88 -6.95
N ASP A 30 4.61 -12.42 -7.12
CA ASP A 30 4.86 -13.60 -7.95
C ASP A 30 4.30 -14.90 -7.34
N ASN A 31 3.95 -14.89 -6.05
CA ASN A 31 3.47 -16.06 -5.30
C ASN A 31 2.14 -15.79 -4.60
N LEU A 32 1.34 -14.83 -5.08
CA LEU A 32 0.09 -14.42 -4.46
C LEU A 32 -0.89 -15.59 -4.24
N GLU A 33 -0.86 -16.61 -5.10
CA GLU A 33 -1.68 -17.83 -5.03
C GLU A 33 -1.48 -18.65 -3.76
N LEU A 34 -0.33 -18.44 -3.11
CA LEU A 34 0.03 -19.06 -1.85
C LEU A 34 -0.41 -18.20 -0.65
N VAL A 35 -0.73 -16.91 -0.84
CA VAL A 35 -1.10 -16.02 0.26
C VAL A 35 -2.56 -16.23 0.67
N ASP A 36 -2.75 -17.14 1.63
CA ASP A 36 -4.03 -17.48 2.23
C ASP A 36 -3.91 -17.67 3.76
N ALA A 37 -5.02 -17.97 4.44
CA ALA A 37 -5.04 -18.15 5.89
C ALA A 37 -4.08 -19.26 6.39
N GLU A 38 -3.78 -20.26 5.57
CA GLU A 38 -2.89 -21.37 5.92
C GLU A 38 -1.43 -20.92 5.83
N PHE A 39 -1.06 -20.15 4.81
CA PHE A 39 0.25 -19.50 4.72
C PHE A 39 0.54 -18.60 5.92
N LEU A 40 -0.44 -17.79 6.36
CA LEU A 40 -0.27 -16.92 7.53
C LEU A 40 0.02 -17.71 8.82
N GLN A 41 -0.63 -18.86 8.99
CA GLN A 41 -0.36 -19.76 10.13
C GLN A 41 1.06 -20.32 10.06
N VAL A 42 1.53 -20.70 8.87
CA VAL A 42 2.90 -21.20 8.69
C VAL A 42 3.93 -20.08 8.97
N CYS A 43 3.67 -18.84 8.54
CA CYS A 43 4.51 -17.70 8.88
C CYS A 43 4.64 -17.49 10.40
N GLN A 44 3.52 -17.55 11.15
CA GLN A 44 3.57 -17.44 12.61
C GLN A 44 4.34 -18.60 13.26
N MET A 45 4.13 -19.83 12.80
CA MET A 45 4.84 -21.00 13.32
C MET A 45 6.35 -20.89 13.09
N ILE A 46 6.79 -20.45 11.90
CA ILE A 46 8.22 -20.24 11.62
C ILE A 46 8.76 -19.08 12.44
N ALA A 47 8.01 -17.99 12.60
CA ALA A 47 8.44 -16.89 13.44
C ALA A 47 8.71 -17.32 14.89
N ASP A 48 7.87 -18.17 15.46
CA ASP A 48 8.06 -18.69 16.82
C ASP A 48 9.32 -19.57 16.94
N ASN A 49 9.60 -20.39 15.92
CA ASN A 49 10.83 -21.18 15.86
C ASN A 49 12.07 -20.27 15.74
N LEU A 50 12.04 -19.26 14.86
CA LEU A 50 13.14 -18.31 14.68
C LEU A 50 13.43 -17.51 15.96
N ALA A 51 12.40 -17.08 16.68
CA ALA A 51 12.56 -16.44 17.98
C ALA A 51 13.24 -17.38 19.01
N GLY A 52 12.85 -18.67 19.01
CA GLY A 52 13.50 -19.70 19.83
C GLY A 52 14.99 -19.93 19.49
N GLU A 53 15.39 -19.67 18.25
CA GLU A 53 16.78 -19.72 17.77
C GLU A 53 17.54 -18.40 17.97
N GLY A 54 16.90 -17.37 18.52
CA GLY A 54 17.49 -16.04 18.73
C GLY A 54 17.49 -15.14 17.50
N GLN A 55 16.79 -15.51 16.42
CA GLN A 55 16.66 -14.72 15.19
C GLN A 55 15.46 -13.75 15.27
N GLU A 56 15.48 -12.86 16.26
CA GLU A 56 14.32 -12.03 16.63
C GLU A 56 13.84 -11.11 15.49
N ASN A 57 14.76 -10.55 14.69
CA ASN A 57 14.40 -9.67 13.58
C ASN A 57 13.60 -10.41 12.49
N ALA A 58 14.04 -11.62 12.12
CA ALA A 58 13.35 -12.45 11.13
C ALA A 58 11.99 -12.94 11.65
N ALA A 59 11.92 -13.27 12.95
CA ALA A 59 10.67 -13.63 13.62
C ALA A 59 9.66 -12.46 13.61
N ASN A 60 10.11 -11.25 13.97
CA ASN A 60 9.26 -10.07 13.98
C ASN A 60 8.77 -9.69 12.58
N PHE A 61 9.65 -9.77 11.57
CA PHE A 61 9.25 -9.59 10.17
C PHE A 61 8.10 -10.53 9.78
N LEU A 62 8.22 -11.84 10.04
CA LEU A 62 7.16 -12.80 9.70
C LEU A 62 5.88 -12.59 10.50
N ARG A 63 5.95 -12.21 11.77
CA ARG A 63 4.76 -11.88 12.59
C ARG A 63 4.04 -10.65 12.05
N ASN A 64 4.79 -9.59 11.73
CA ASN A 64 4.26 -8.36 11.17
C ASN A 64 3.59 -8.65 9.82
N LEU A 65 4.31 -9.34 8.92
CA LEU A 65 3.79 -9.76 7.63
C LEU A 65 2.50 -10.59 7.76
N ALA A 66 2.49 -11.60 8.65
CA ALA A 66 1.33 -12.47 8.84
C ALA A 66 0.12 -11.71 9.41
N SER A 67 0.35 -10.79 10.36
CA SER A 67 -0.70 -9.95 10.94
C SER A 67 -1.31 -9.03 9.88
N GLN A 68 -0.47 -8.36 9.10
CA GLN A 68 -0.91 -7.41 8.07
C GLN A 68 -1.66 -8.09 6.94
N LEU A 69 -1.13 -9.19 6.41
CA LEU A 69 -1.84 -10.00 5.42
C LEU A 69 -3.13 -10.61 5.99
N GLY A 70 -3.17 -10.93 7.29
CA GLY A 70 -4.37 -11.41 7.98
C GLY A 70 -5.47 -10.35 8.07
N GLN A 71 -5.13 -9.12 8.43
CA GLN A 71 -6.06 -7.98 8.41
C GLN A 71 -6.61 -7.74 7.00
N PHE A 72 -5.74 -7.82 6.02
CA PHE A 72 -6.07 -7.68 4.62
C PHE A 72 -7.03 -8.77 4.12
N LEU A 73 -6.76 -10.05 4.44
CA LEU A 73 -7.65 -11.16 4.10
C LEU A 73 -8.97 -11.16 4.91
N GLY A 74 -8.98 -10.50 6.07
CA GLY A 74 -10.09 -10.48 7.04
C GLY A 74 -11.19 -9.43 6.81
N MET A 75 -11.08 -8.52 5.84
CA MET A 75 -12.14 -7.56 5.50
C MET A 75 -13.28 -8.13 4.62
N ASN A 76 -13.71 -9.36 4.88
CA ASN A 76 -14.84 -10.00 4.17
C ASN A 76 -16.07 -10.26 5.05
N ASP A 77 -16.03 -9.90 6.34
CA ASP A 77 -17.11 -10.18 7.30
C ASP A 77 -17.93 -8.94 7.74
N ASP A 78 -17.81 -7.80 7.05
CA ASP A 78 -18.75 -6.70 7.27
C ASP A 78 -20.03 -6.91 6.45
N LYS A 79 -20.93 -7.66 7.07
CA LYS A 79 -22.37 -7.67 6.79
C LYS A 79 -22.93 -6.26 6.98
N ASN A 80 -22.79 -5.39 5.98
CA ASN A 80 -23.73 -4.30 5.76
C ASN A 80 -23.72 -3.94 4.27
N GLY A 81 -24.84 -4.28 3.63
CA GLY A 81 -25.00 -4.20 2.20
C GLY A 81 -24.99 -2.79 1.66
N ASP A 82 -24.30 -2.61 0.55
CA ASP A 82 -24.96 -2.29 -0.70
C ASP A 82 -24.21 -2.98 -1.85
N ASN A 83 -24.93 -3.44 -2.86
CA ASN A 83 -24.42 -4.38 -3.86
C ASN A 83 -23.28 -3.80 -4.73
N SER A 84 -22.07 -4.31 -4.54
CA SER A 84 -21.14 -4.68 -5.62
C SER A 84 -20.27 -5.83 -5.11
N GLU A 85 -20.11 -6.87 -5.93
CA GLU A 85 -19.19 -8.01 -5.82
C GLU A 85 -18.26 -7.97 -4.61
N ALA A 86 -18.34 -8.97 -3.72
CA ALA A 86 -17.46 -9.09 -2.55
C ALA A 86 -16.00 -8.86 -2.97
N GLU A 87 -15.53 -7.62 -2.75
CA GLU A 87 -14.30 -7.10 -3.32
C GLU A 87 -13.16 -7.96 -2.74
N ASN A 88 -12.45 -8.70 -3.58
CA ASN A 88 -11.40 -9.60 -3.11
C ASN A 88 -10.21 -8.73 -2.66
N PRO A 89 -9.86 -8.67 -1.35
CA PRO A 89 -8.78 -7.81 -0.90
C PRO A 89 -7.53 -8.09 -1.72
N ARG A 90 -7.25 -9.37 -2.00
CA ARG A 90 -6.12 -9.82 -2.80
C ARG A 90 -5.96 -9.05 -4.11
N GLU A 91 -7.03 -8.85 -4.87
CA GLU A 91 -7.01 -8.12 -6.14
C GLU A 91 -6.47 -6.68 -6.00
N TYR A 92 -6.77 -6.01 -4.88
CA TYR A 92 -6.24 -4.69 -4.58
C TYR A 92 -4.76 -4.71 -4.25
N LEU A 93 -4.28 -5.71 -3.49
CA LEU A 93 -2.85 -5.86 -3.23
C LEU A 93 -2.09 -6.11 -4.53
N GLU A 94 -2.55 -7.05 -5.38
CA GLU A 94 -1.89 -7.32 -6.66
C GLU A 94 -1.85 -6.04 -7.51
N PHE A 95 -2.94 -5.27 -7.50
CA PHE A 95 -3.03 -4.02 -8.24
C PHE A 95 -2.10 -2.93 -7.69
N ILE A 96 -2.04 -2.71 -6.37
CA ILE A 96 -1.18 -1.70 -5.75
C ILE A 96 0.30 -2.04 -5.95
N LEU A 97 0.68 -3.31 -5.75
CA LEU A 97 2.05 -3.75 -5.97
C LEU A 97 2.48 -3.61 -7.43
N GLU A 98 1.60 -3.95 -8.37
CA GLU A 98 1.86 -3.75 -9.80
C GLU A 98 2.08 -2.28 -10.13
N LEU A 99 1.27 -1.38 -9.56
CA LEU A 99 1.41 0.07 -9.77
C LEU A 99 2.75 0.60 -9.21
N LEU A 100 3.11 0.24 -7.98
CA LEU A 100 4.37 0.67 -7.36
C LEU A 100 5.59 0.16 -8.13
N GLN A 101 5.56 -1.08 -8.63
CA GLN A 101 6.60 -1.61 -9.50
C GLN A 101 6.73 -0.81 -10.80
N LYS A 102 5.62 -0.34 -11.38
CA LYS A 102 5.66 0.51 -12.58
C LYS A 102 6.24 1.90 -12.31
N GLU A 103 5.95 2.49 -11.15
CA GLU A 103 6.56 3.75 -10.73
C GLU A 103 8.08 3.63 -10.62
N GLU A 104 8.58 2.54 -10.03
CA GLU A 104 10.01 2.28 -9.88
C GLU A 104 10.73 2.14 -11.23
N SER A 105 10.10 1.51 -12.21
CA SER A 105 10.71 1.22 -13.52
C SER A 105 10.93 2.43 -14.45
N TYR A 106 10.82 3.67 -13.95
CA TYR A 106 10.87 4.94 -14.71
C TYR A 106 9.83 5.05 -15.83
N GLY A 107 8.76 4.26 -15.79
CA GLY A 107 7.71 4.25 -16.82
C GLY A 107 6.77 5.45 -16.77
N GLY A 108 6.71 6.14 -15.62
CA GLY A 108 5.84 7.28 -15.37
C GLY A 108 4.37 7.03 -15.75
N LEU A 109 3.68 8.10 -16.13
CA LEU A 109 2.28 8.08 -16.57
C LEU A 109 1.97 7.01 -17.63
N ALA A 110 2.88 6.77 -18.57
CA ALA A 110 2.67 5.87 -19.71
C ALA A 110 2.58 4.38 -19.28
N ALA A 111 3.29 4.00 -18.22
CA ALA A 111 3.26 2.65 -17.68
C ALA A 111 2.07 2.41 -16.75
N VAL A 112 1.66 3.44 -16.00
CA VAL A 112 0.64 3.35 -14.95
C VAL A 112 -0.78 3.49 -15.50
N TYR A 113 -1.01 4.41 -16.44
CA TYR A 113 -2.36 4.72 -16.95
C TYR A 113 -3.08 3.53 -17.62
N PRO A 114 -2.40 2.63 -18.37
CA PRO A 114 -3.05 1.44 -18.91
C PRO A 114 -3.61 0.52 -17.81
N ILE A 115 -2.87 0.34 -16.72
CA ILE A 115 -3.27 -0.54 -15.60
C ILE A 115 -4.44 0.11 -14.85
N LEU A 116 -4.33 1.40 -14.52
CA LEU A 116 -5.42 2.17 -13.92
C LEU A 116 -6.69 2.10 -14.78
N ARG A 117 -6.56 2.20 -16.11
CA ARG A 117 -7.69 2.10 -17.05
C ARG A 117 -8.33 0.72 -17.06
N GLN A 118 -7.54 -0.34 -16.96
CA GLN A 118 -8.04 -1.71 -16.99
C GLN A 118 -8.79 -2.07 -15.69
N ARG A 119 -8.33 -1.56 -14.55
CA ARG A 119 -8.88 -1.91 -13.21
C ARG A 119 -9.53 -0.72 -12.49
N GLN A 120 -10.22 0.14 -13.24
CA GLN A 120 -10.89 1.34 -12.69
C GLN A 120 -11.92 1.02 -11.60
N HIS A 121 -12.51 -0.18 -11.63
CA HIS A 121 -13.48 -0.62 -10.62
C HIS A 121 -12.86 -0.71 -9.22
N LEU A 122 -11.55 -0.94 -9.13
CA LEU A 122 -10.79 -0.98 -7.87
C LEU A 122 -10.41 0.42 -7.36
N LEU A 123 -10.62 1.50 -8.12
CA LEU A 123 -10.32 2.86 -7.65
C LEU A 123 -11.47 3.39 -6.78
N ASN A 124 -11.48 2.95 -5.53
CA ASN A 124 -12.49 3.30 -4.53
C ASN A 124 -11.88 3.43 -3.12
N ARG A 125 -12.72 3.60 -2.10
CA ARG A 125 -12.25 3.75 -0.71
C ARG A 125 -11.42 2.56 -0.22
N ARG A 126 -11.73 1.35 -0.66
CA ARG A 126 -10.99 0.16 -0.26
C ARG A 126 -9.55 0.19 -0.76
N PHE A 127 -9.31 0.80 -1.92
CA PHE A 127 -7.94 1.05 -2.41
C PHE A 127 -7.13 1.88 -1.42
N SER A 128 -7.68 2.99 -0.90
CA SER A 128 -6.95 3.81 0.08
C SER A 128 -6.67 3.04 1.37
N ASP A 129 -7.63 2.25 1.85
CA ASP A 129 -7.48 1.45 3.07
C ASP A 129 -6.38 0.37 2.91
N ILE A 130 -6.28 -0.22 1.72
CA ILE A 130 -5.27 -1.24 1.41
C ILE A 130 -3.92 -0.60 1.08
N LEU A 131 -3.89 0.57 0.43
CA LEU A 131 -2.65 1.31 0.18
C LEU A 131 -1.94 1.67 1.49
N GLN A 132 -2.70 2.09 2.51
CA GLN A 132 -2.17 2.35 3.84
C GLN A 132 -1.50 1.10 4.43
N GLN A 133 -2.20 -0.04 4.41
CA GLN A 133 -1.66 -1.30 4.90
C GLN A 133 -0.39 -1.69 4.12
N VAL A 134 -0.43 -1.65 2.79
CA VAL A 134 0.74 -1.96 1.96
C VAL A 134 1.90 -1.06 2.32
N ALA A 135 1.69 0.26 2.43
CA ALA A 135 2.74 1.19 2.80
C ALA A 135 3.39 0.85 4.16
N GLU A 136 2.57 0.61 5.19
CA GLU A 136 3.04 0.21 6.53
C GLU A 136 3.86 -1.09 6.49
N ASN A 137 3.44 -2.05 5.68
CA ASN A 137 4.15 -3.33 5.52
C ASN A 137 5.52 -3.14 4.85
N LEU A 138 5.56 -2.32 3.79
CA LEU A 138 6.76 -2.11 2.99
C LEU A 138 7.86 -1.39 3.76
N ILE A 139 7.48 -0.48 4.66
CA ILE A 139 8.42 0.34 5.43
C ILE A 139 8.80 -0.28 6.78
N ALA A 140 8.07 -1.30 7.24
CA ALA A 140 8.30 -1.93 8.53
C ALA A 140 9.75 -2.46 8.64
N ASP A 141 10.42 -2.08 9.74
CA ASP A 141 11.79 -2.50 10.06
C ASP A 141 12.84 -2.15 8.98
N LYS A 142 12.54 -1.21 8.07
CA LYS A 142 13.46 -0.72 7.04
C LYS A 142 14.27 0.50 7.51
N ASP A 143 15.42 0.70 6.90
CA ASP A 143 16.25 1.89 7.12
C ASP A 143 15.66 3.14 6.42
N SER A 144 16.11 4.32 6.83
CA SER A 144 15.57 5.59 6.33
C SER A 144 15.72 5.81 4.82
N GLU A 145 16.74 5.23 4.17
CA GLU A 145 16.93 5.36 2.72
C GLU A 145 15.87 4.53 1.98
N THR A 146 15.66 3.29 2.40
CA THR A 146 14.61 2.40 1.87
C THR A 146 13.22 2.99 2.09
N ILE A 147 12.94 3.53 3.29
CA ILE A 147 11.66 4.21 3.57
C ILE A 147 11.45 5.41 2.64
N ALA A 148 12.47 6.25 2.48
CA ALA A 148 12.38 7.43 1.61
C ALA A 148 12.12 7.05 0.14
N PHE A 149 12.68 5.93 -0.32
CA PHE A 149 12.43 5.38 -1.66
C PHE A 149 10.97 4.94 -1.83
N ILE A 150 10.45 4.09 -0.92
CA ILE A 150 9.07 3.60 -0.97
C ILE A 150 8.07 4.77 -0.93
N VAL A 151 8.31 5.73 -0.04
CA VAL A 151 7.48 6.94 0.11
C VAL A 151 7.46 7.76 -1.18
N ALA A 152 8.58 7.86 -1.90
CA ALA A 152 8.62 8.54 -3.20
C ALA A 152 7.79 7.82 -4.28
N LEU A 153 7.77 6.48 -4.28
CA LEU A 153 6.90 5.71 -5.20
C LEU A 153 5.42 5.96 -4.90
N ILE A 154 5.05 5.96 -3.62
CA ILE A 154 3.66 6.26 -3.19
C ILE A 154 3.27 7.68 -3.58
N GLU A 155 4.17 8.66 -3.43
CA GLU A 155 3.93 10.04 -3.84
C GLU A 155 3.66 10.13 -5.35
N ASN A 156 4.51 9.52 -6.19
CA ASN A 156 4.33 9.51 -7.65
C ASN A 156 3.00 8.86 -8.04
N LEU A 157 2.67 7.72 -7.44
CA LEU A 157 1.40 7.03 -7.69
C LEU A 157 0.20 7.91 -7.30
N SER A 158 0.29 8.61 -6.17
CA SER A 158 -0.76 9.51 -5.69
C SER A 158 -0.99 10.68 -6.64
N ILE A 159 0.09 11.25 -7.19
CA ILE A 159 0.03 12.29 -8.22
C ILE A 159 -0.65 11.72 -9.48
N HIS A 160 -0.20 10.56 -9.97
CA HIS A 160 -0.76 9.95 -11.17
C HIS A 160 -2.23 9.56 -11.03
N ILE A 161 -2.65 9.04 -9.87
CA ILE A 161 -4.07 8.74 -9.60
C ILE A 161 -4.87 10.04 -9.51
N SER A 162 -4.34 11.08 -8.87
CA SER A 162 -4.97 12.40 -8.85
C SER A 162 -5.16 12.95 -10.26
N ASP A 163 -4.22 12.79 -11.17
CA ASP A 163 -4.32 13.33 -12.53
C ASP A 163 -5.03 12.38 -13.51
N PHE A 164 -5.34 11.16 -13.07
CA PHE A 164 -5.99 10.16 -13.91
C PHE A 164 -7.42 10.59 -14.27
N PRO A 165 -7.73 10.78 -15.58
CA PRO A 165 -8.98 11.40 -16.01
C PRO A 165 -10.17 10.43 -16.08
N LEU A 166 -9.94 9.12 -15.88
CA LEU A 166 -10.97 8.09 -15.96
C LEU A 166 -11.35 7.58 -14.55
N GLY A 167 -12.48 6.89 -14.46
CA GLY A 167 -13.05 6.43 -13.19
C GLY A 167 -13.81 7.53 -12.43
N LYS A 168 -14.08 7.28 -11.14
CA LYS A 168 -14.80 8.22 -10.27
C LYS A 168 -13.80 9.23 -9.71
N ARG A 169 -13.81 10.47 -10.24
CA ARG A 169 -12.91 11.55 -9.80
C ARG A 169 -12.84 11.74 -8.29
N ALA A 170 -13.98 11.62 -7.60
CA ALA A 170 -14.05 11.70 -6.13
C ALA A 170 -13.16 10.66 -5.46
N ASN A 171 -13.22 9.40 -5.91
CA ASN A 171 -12.40 8.32 -5.36
C ASN A 171 -10.92 8.55 -5.63
N ASN A 172 -10.56 8.98 -6.84
CA ASN A 172 -9.17 9.27 -7.20
C ASN A 172 -8.58 10.36 -6.28
N ILE A 173 -9.36 11.39 -5.93
CA ILE A 173 -8.93 12.43 -4.99
C ILE A 173 -8.77 11.86 -3.57
N GLU A 174 -9.71 11.06 -3.07
CA GLU A 174 -9.61 10.45 -1.74
C GLU A 174 -8.39 9.52 -1.64
N ILE A 175 -8.10 8.74 -2.69
CA ILE A 175 -6.90 7.90 -2.77
C ILE A 175 -5.63 8.73 -2.73
N ALA A 176 -5.57 9.81 -3.53
CA ALA A 176 -4.40 10.70 -3.54
C ALA A 176 -4.19 11.38 -2.17
N ILE A 177 -5.26 11.80 -1.49
CA ILE A 177 -5.20 12.34 -0.13
C ILE A 177 -4.58 11.34 0.83
N ALA A 178 -5.05 10.08 0.81
CA ALA A 178 -4.49 9.02 1.67
C ALA A 178 -3.00 8.81 1.39
N GLY A 179 -2.62 8.73 0.11
CA GLY A 179 -1.22 8.59 -0.29
C GLY A 179 -0.33 9.75 0.16
N TYR A 180 -0.77 11.00 0.01
CA TYR A 180 -0.02 12.16 0.51
C TYR A 180 0.08 12.18 2.04
N GLN A 181 -0.95 11.72 2.76
CA GLN A 181 -0.89 11.59 4.23
C GLN A 181 0.14 10.56 4.68
N ILE A 182 0.24 9.42 3.98
CA ILE A 182 1.31 8.44 4.18
C ILE A 182 2.67 9.12 3.99
N VAL A 183 2.87 9.81 2.87
CA VAL A 183 4.13 10.47 2.53
C VAL A 183 4.55 11.48 3.60
N LEU A 184 3.63 12.34 4.04
CA LEU A 184 3.90 13.36 5.06
C LEU A 184 4.26 12.78 6.43
N SER A 185 3.74 11.60 6.78
CA SER A 185 4.05 10.94 8.05
C SER A 185 5.50 10.43 8.15
N HIS A 186 6.20 10.35 7.01
CA HIS A 186 7.57 9.86 6.90
C HIS A 186 8.57 10.88 6.31
N GLN A 187 8.11 12.09 5.98
CA GLN A 187 8.98 13.17 5.52
C GLN A 187 9.39 14.11 6.67
N GLU A 188 10.60 14.66 6.57
CA GLU A 188 11.09 15.68 7.49
C GLU A 188 10.27 16.97 7.32
N THR A 189 9.61 17.41 8.40
CA THR A 189 8.82 18.64 8.44
C THR A 189 9.68 19.85 8.06
N GLY A 190 9.18 20.70 7.17
CA GLY A 190 9.88 21.89 6.68
C GLY A 190 10.94 21.61 5.60
N SER A 191 11.15 20.36 5.19
CA SER A 191 11.96 20.04 4.01
C SER A 191 11.24 20.47 2.72
N GLU A 192 12.01 20.63 1.63
CA GLU A 192 11.45 20.97 0.31
C GLU A 192 10.43 19.93 -0.17
N LYS A 193 10.73 18.64 0.02
CA LYS A 193 9.81 17.55 -0.33
C LYS A 193 8.50 17.62 0.46
N TRP A 194 8.58 17.91 1.75
CA TRP A 194 7.41 18.10 2.60
C TRP A 194 6.55 19.28 2.17
N ALA A 195 7.15 20.40 1.78
CA ALA A 195 6.40 21.52 1.22
C ALA A 195 5.73 21.18 -0.14
N GLN A 196 6.40 20.40 -0.99
CA GLN A 196 5.83 19.92 -2.25
C GLN A 196 4.63 18.99 -2.00
N THR A 197 4.76 18.02 -1.10
CA THR A 197 3.66 17.11 -0.75
C THR A 197 2.50 17.86 -0.09
N GLN A 198 2.76 18.84 0.79
CA GLN A 198 1.72 19.70 1.37
C GLN A 198 0.96 20.49 0.29
N ASN A 199 1.66 21.06 -0.71
CA ASN A 199 1.00 21.73 -1.83
C ASN A 199 0.07 20.78 -2.61
N ASN A 200 0.53 19.54 -2.87
CA ASN A 200 -0.27 18.53 -3.55
C ASN A 200 -1.49 18.10 -2.73
N LEU A 201 -1.33 17.91 -1.42
CA LEU A 201 -2.42 17.62 -0.49
C LEU A 201 -3.45 18.77 -0.45
N GLY A 202 -2.97 20.02 -0.43
CA GLY A 202 -3.82 21.21 -0.52
C GLY A 202 -4.64 21.24 -1.81
N ASN A 203 -4.02 20.96 -2.95
CA ASN A 203 -4.70 20.86 -4.24
C ASN A 203 -5.77 19.74 -4.25
N ALA A 204 -5.49 18.62 -3.61
CA ALA A 204 -6.42 17.50 -3.50
C ALA A 204 -7.64 17.88 -2.63
N TYR A 205 -7.43 18.49 -1.46
CA TYR A 205 -8.52 18.98 -0.61
C TYR A 205 -9.35 20.08 -1.30
N TYR A 206 -8.70 21.00 -2.02
CA TYR A 206 -9.41 22.01 -2.82
C TYR A 206 -10.31 21.38 -3.90
N SER A 207 -9.85 20.29 -4.51
CA SER A 207 -10.58 19.55 -5.56
C SER A 207 -11.59 18.54 -5.01
N LYS A 208 -11.56 18.27 -3.70
CA LYS A 208 -12.40 17.26 -3.03
C LYS A 208 -13.87 17.66 -3.01
N ILE A 209 -14.71 16.86 -3.65
CA ILE A 209 -16.16 17.12 -3.77
C ILE A 209 -17.01 16.37 -2.73
N THR A 210 -16.39 15.49 -1.94
CA THR A 210 -17.01 14.73 -0.86
C THR A 210 -16.78 15.42 0.49
N GLY A 211 -17.72 15.25 1.43
CA GLY A 211 -17.64 15.87 2.76
C GLY A 211 -18.06 17.36 2.77
N ASN A 212 -17.68 18.09 3.81
CA ASN A 212 -17.99 19.50 3.96
C ASN A 212 -17.00 20.37 3.17
N ARG A 213 -17.51 21.11 2.19
CA ARG A 213 -16.69 21.98 1.33
C ARG A 213 -15.92 23.05 2.11
N GLY A 214 -16.49 23.62 3.17
CA GLY A 214 -15.82 24.63 3.99
C GLY A 214 -14.59 24.05 4.69
N GLU A 215 -14.76 22.90 5.34
CA GLU A 215 -13.68 22.18 6.02
C GLU A 215 -12.59 21.73 5.04
N ASN A 216 -12.96 21.29 3.84
CA ASN A 216 -12.00 20.94 2.79
C ASN A 216 -11.16 22.16 2.37
N ILE A 217 -11.79 23.34 2.21
CA ILE A 217 -11.09 24.58 1.86
C ILE A 217 -10.16 25.03 3.00
N ASP A 218 -10.64 24.98 4.24
CA ASP A 218 -9.83 25.34 5.41
C ASP A 218 -8.60 24.43 5.54
N THR A 219 -8.79 23.13 5.29
CA THR A 219 -7.70 22.15 5.27
C THR A 219 -6.71 22.45 4.14
N ALA A 220 -7.20 22.75 2.93
CA ALA A 220 -6.33 23.14 1.81
C ALA A 220 -5.50 24.39 2.12
N ILE A 221 -6.12 25.42 2.72
CA ILE A 221 -5.42 26.65 3.14
C ILE A 221 -4.33 26.33 4.16
N ASN A 222 -4.59 25.43 5.11
CA ASN A 222 -3.59 25.02 6.09
C ASN A 222 -2.43 24.29 5.41
N CYS A 223 -2.70 23.34 4.51
CA CYS A 223 -1.65 22.69 3.72
C CYS A 223 -0.77 23.70 2.97
N TYR A 224 -1.36 24.70 2.31
CA TYR A 224 -0.58 25.73 1.62
C TYR A 224 0.24 26.61 2.57
N LYS A 225 -0.23 26.86 3.80
CA LYS A 225 0.54 27.60 4.81
C LYS A 225 1.70 26.78 5.34
N GLU A 226 1.49 25.49 5.56
CA GLU A 226 2.53 24.56 5.94
C GLU A 226 3.62 24.52 4.85
N ALA A 227 3.26 24.60 3.57
CA ALA A 227 4.21 24.56 2.45
C ALA A 227 5.09 25.83 2.23
N LEU A 228 4.94 26.91 3.02
CA LEU A 228 5.64 28.20 2.86
C LEU A 228 6.79 28.37 3.85
#